data_AF-A0A973L102-F1
#
_entry.id   AF-A0A973L102-F1
#
_cell.length_a   1.000
_cell.length_b   1.000
_cell.length_c   1.000
_cell.angle_alpha   90.00
_cell.angle_beta   90.00
_cell.angle_gamma   90.00
#
_symmetry.space_group_name_H-M   'P 1'
#
loop_
_entity.id
_entity.type
_entity.pdbx_description
1 polymer ?
#
loop_
_entity_poly.entity_id
_entity_poly.type
_entity_poly.pdbx_seq_one_letter_code
_entity_poly.pdbx_strand_id
1 'polypeptide(L)'
;QQVIDFRKATPAVDVWAFAACLYHTLTGRPPREFPRAKDPWQVVLQEPPIPIRRRDPAIPRRLAEVIDTALREHPEIGFASAAELRGALERAGR
;
A
#
# COMPACT_ATOMS: atom_id res chain seq x y z
N GLN A 1 -6.94 3.93 11.11
CA GLN A 1 -6.34 2.69 10.57
C GLN A 1 -6.74 1.51 11.45
N GLN A 2 -6.87 0.32 10.85
CA GLN A 2 -7.44 -0.89 11.48
C GLN A 2 -6.82 -1.23 12.84
N VAL A 3 -5.53 -0.95 13.03
CA VAL A 3 -4.80 -1.19 14.30
C VAL A 3 -5.26 -0.29 15.45
N ILE A 4 -5.72 0.94 15.16
CA ILE A 4 -6.11 1.93 16.18
C ILE A 4 -7.63 1.97 16.38
N ASP A 5 -8.41 1.81 15.32
CA ASP A 5 -9.88 1.92 15.36
C ASP A 5 -10.53 0.86 14.46
N PHE A 6 -10.35 -0.42 14.82
CA PHE A 6 -10.87 -1.56 14.06
C PHE A 6 -12.39 -1.54 13.88
N ARG A 7 -13.13 -0.90 14.80
CA ARG A 7 -14.60 -0.75 14.70
C ARG A 7 -15.03 0.21 13.60
N LYS A 8 -14.14 1.11 13.17
CA LYS A 8 -14.35 2.04 12.05
C LYS A 8 -13.60 1.62 10.79
N ALA A 9 -13.14 0.36 10.72
CA ALA A 9 -12.55 -0.17 9.50
C ALA A 9 -13.58 -0.11 8.36
N THR A 10 -13.21 0.54 7.26
CA THR A 10 -14.02 0.64 6.04
C THR A 10 -13.50 -0.32 4.98
N PRO A 11 -14.23 -0.62 3.90
CA PRO A 11 -13.73 -1.45 2.80
C PRO A 11 -12.37 -1.01 2.23
N ALA A 12 -12.04 0.28 2.36
CA ALA A 12 -10.74 0.80 1.96
C ALA A 12 -9.56 0.11 2.66
N VAL A 13 -9.74 -0.44 3.86
CA VAL A 13 -8.68 -1.20 4.56
C VAL A 13 -8.31 -2.49 3.82
N ASP A 14 -9.29 -3.18 3.22
CA ASP A 14 -9.05 -4.38 2.41
C ASP A 14 -8.38 -4.02 1.09
N VAL A 15 -8.71 -2.85 0.52
CA VAL A 15 -8.06 -2.32 -0.68
C VAL A 15 -6.59 -2.03 -0.41
N TRP A 16 -6.29 -1.42 0.73
CA TRP A 16 -4.91 -1.20 1.17
C TRP A 16 -4.18 -2.53 1.38
N ALA A 17 -4.80 -3.50 2.06
CA ALA A 17 -4.21 -4.81 2.30
C ALA A 17 -3.92 -5.57 1.00
N PHE A 18 -4.84 -5.52 0.03
CA PHE A 18 -4.63 -6.07 -1.29
C PHE A 18 -3.45 -5.40 -2.01
N ALA A 19 -3.36 -4.08 -1.97
CA ALA A 19 -2.23 -3.36 -2.56
C ALA A 19 -0.90 -3.72 -1.89
N ALA A 20 -0.88 -3.94 -0.58
CA ALA A 20 0.30 -4.40 0.15
C ALA A 20 0.71 -5.82 -0.26
N CYS A 21 -0.26 -6.72 -0.46
CA CYS A 21 0.01 -8.05 -1.01
C CYS A 21 0.57 -7.98 -2.43
N LEU A 22 -0.01 -7.16 -3.30
CA LEU A 22 0.49 -6.98 -4.68
C LEU A 22 1.91 -6.40 -4.69
N TYR A 23 2.18 -5.38 -3.86
CA TYR A 23 3.52 -4.84 -3.67
C TYR A 23 4.51 -5.93 -3.27
N HIS A 24 4.14 -6.77 -2.31
CA HIS A 24 5.00 -7.86 -1.85
C HIS A 24 5.24 -8.90 -2.95
N THR A 25 4.20 -9.29 -3.70
CA THR A 25 4.34 -10.22 -4.83
C THR A 25 5.31 -9.71 -5.90
N LEU A 26 5.31 -8.40 -6.17
CA LEU A 26 6.18 -7.79 -7.18
C LEU A 26 7.63 -7.57 -6.71
N THR A 27 7.84 -7.33 -5.42
CA THR A 27 9.15 -6.90 -4.89
C THR A 27 9.82 -7.93 -3.97
N GLY A 28 9.10 -8.96 -3.53
CA GLY A 28 9.50 -9.88 -2.48
C GLY A 28 9.62 -9.24 -1.09
N ARG A 29 9.19 -7.97 -0.92
CA ARG A 29 9.38 -7.20 0.32
C ARG A 29 8.08 -6.52 0.74
N PRO A 30 7.81 -6.37 2.04
CA PRO A 30 6.65 -5.60 2.49
C PRO A 30 6.80 -4.10 2.16
N PRO A 31 5.68 -3.35 2.15
CA PRO A 31 5.70 -1.90 1.89
C PRO A 31 6.52 -1.09 2.90
N ARG A 32 6.78 -1.63 4.11
CA ARG A 32 7.55 -0.98 5.18
C ARG A 32 8.76 -1.83 5.55
N GLU A 33 9.80 -1.21 6.08
CA GLU A 33 10.91 -1.94 6.69
C GLU A 33 10.61 -2.26 8.15
N PHE A 34 10.95 -3.47 8.58
CA PHE A 34 10.82 -3.91 9.97
C PHE A 34 12.19 -4.29 10.54
N PRO A 35 13.05 -3.32 10.87
CA PRO A 35 14.36 -3.59 11.46
C PRO A 35 14.21 -4.26 12.83
N ARG A 36 15.09 -5.22 13.16
CA ARG A 36 15.07 -5.92 14.46
C ARG A 36 15.16 -4.99 15.68
N ALA A 37 15.80 -3.83 15.53
CA ALA A 37 16.01 -2.86 16.60
C ALA A 37 14.82 -1.90 16.84
N LYS A 38 13.74 -2.01 16.05
CA LYS A 38 12.58 -1.11 16.14
C LYS A 38 11.31 -1.90 16.48
N ASP A 39 10.48 -1.34 17.35
CA ASP A 39 9.16 -1.92 17.65
C ASP A 39 8.30 -1.96 16.38
N PRO A 40 7.81 -3.14 15.94
CA PRO A 40 6.96 -3.26 14.77
C PRO A 40 5.69 -2.40 14.83
N TRP A 41 5.13 -2.17 16.02
CA TRP A 41 3.96 -1.30 16.19
C TRP A 41 4.31 0.16 15.90
N GLN A 42 5.49 0.62 16.33
CA GLN A 42 5.95 1.97 15.98
C GLN A 42 6.15 2.11 14.48
N VAL A 43 6.67 1.07 13.81
CA VAL A 43 6.79 1.07 12.34
C VAL A 43 5.41 1.21 11.68
N VAL A 44 4.43 0.40 12.08
CA VAL A 44 3.08 0.45 11.50
C VAL A 44 2.41 1.80 11.74
N LEU A 45 2.61 2.42 12.90
CA LEU A 45 1.95 3.66 13.29
C LEU A 45 2.62 4.93 12.72
N GLN A 46 3.91 4.89 12.40
CA GLN A 46 4.69 6.11 12.12
C GLN A 46 5.40 6.10 10.76
N GLU A 47 5.75 4.94 10.23
CA GLU A 47 6.54 4.88 8.99
C GLU A 47 5.63 4.83 7.77
N PRO A 48 5.85 5.69 6.76
CA PRO A 48 5.14 5.60 5.50
C PRO A 48 5.60 4.37 4.69
N PRO A 49 4.75 3.85 3.79
CA PRO A 49 5.19 2.88 2.79
C PRO A 49 6.34 3.43 1.93
N ILE A 50 7.28 2.57 1.57
CA ILE A 50 8.37 2.86 0.66
C ILE A 50 7.85 2.80 -0.78
N PRO A 51 8.00 3.86 -1.60
CA PRO A 51 7.59 3.86 -2.99
C PRO A 51 8.13 2.65 -3.74
N ILE A 52 7.29 1.93 -4.50
CA ILE A 52 7.63 0.62 -5.04
C ILE A 52 8.82 0.65 -6.00
N ARG A 53 9.01 1.75 -6.74
CA ARG A 53 10.16 1.91 -7.64
C ARG A 53 11.49 2.16 -6.93
N ARG A 54 11.47 2.44 -5.61
CA ARG A 54 12.69 2.40 -4.78
C ARG A 54 13.11 0.97 -4.45
N ARG A 55 12.20 0.00 -4.53
CA ARG A 55 12.52 -1.43 -4.42
C ARG A 55 12.98 -2.00 -5.75
N ASP A 56 12.22 -1.71 -6.79
CA ASP A 56 12.51 -2.17 -8.14
C ASP A 56 12.23 -1.07 -9.18
N PRO A 57 13.28 -0.42 -9.71
CA PRO A 57 13.15 0.62 -10.73
C PRO A 57 12.55 0.15 -12.05
N ALA A 58 12.57 -1.17 -12.35
CA ALA A 58 12.07 -1.77 -13.57
C ALA A 58 10.52 -1.82 -13.62
N ILE A 59 9.86 -1.66 -12.46
CA ILE A 59 8.40 -1.60 -12.40
C ILE A 59 7.90 -0.40 -13.21
N PRO A 60 6.94 -0.60 -14.15
CA PRO A 60 6.39 0.46 -14.97
C PRO A 60 5.84 1.62 -14.13
N ARG A 61 6.14 2.85 -14.54
CA ARG A 61 5.79 4.06 -13.78
C ARG A 61 4.29 4.17 -13.47
N ARG A 62 3.43 3.86 -14.45
CA ARG A 62 1.97 3.90 -14.27
C ARG A 62 1.48 2.92 -13.22
N LEU A 63 2.02 1.70 -13.21
CA LEU A 63 1.69 0.70 -12.21
C LEU A 63 2.16 1.13 -10.82
N ALA A 64 3.37 1.69 -10.75
CA ALA A 64 3.91 2.21 -9.50
C ALA A 64 3.05 3.32 -8.90
N GLU A 65 2.58 4.27 -9.73
CA GLU A 65 1.70 5.36 -9.29
C GLU A 65 0.39 4.81 -8.69
N VAL A 66 -0.19 3.76 -9.26
CA VAL A 66 -1.40 3.12 -8.72
C VAL A 66 -1.11 2.43 -7.38
N ILE A 67 -0.04 1.64 -7.28
CA ILE A 67 0.29 0.91 -6.04
C ILE A 67 0.66 1.88 -4.91
N ASP A 68 1.52 2.86 -5.18
CA ASP A 68 1.95 3.85 -4.20
C ASP A 68 0.77 4.71 -3.72
N THR A 69 -0.19 5.02 -4.61
CA THR A 69 -1.44 5.69 -4.23
C THR A 69 -2.28 4.81 -3.32
N ALA A 70 -2.50 3.54 -3.67
CA ALA A 70 -3.30 2.61 -2.87
C ALA A 70 -2.74 2.38 -1.46
N LEU A 71 -1.41 2.47 -1.31
CA LEU A 71 -0.71 2.30 -0.04
C LEU A 71 -0.68 3.55 0.85
N ARG A 72 -1.01 4.73 0.31
CA ARG A 72 -1.10 5.96 1.10
C ARG A 72 -2.18 5.82 2.16
N GLU A 73 -1.85 6.07 3.44
CA GLU A 73 -2.80 5.93 4.57
C GLU A 73 -3.30 7.27 5.14
N HIS A 74 -2.63 8.38 4.80
CA HIS A 74 -2.94 9.73 5.26
C HIS A 74 -3.10 10.72 4.08
N PRO A 75 -4.07 11.66 4.12
CA PRO A 75 -5.13 11.81 5.14
C PRO A 75 -6.15 10.66 5.15
N GLU A 76 -6.33 9.98 4.03
CA GLU A 76 -7.11 8.74 3.91
C GLU A 76 -6.42 7.72 3.00
N ILE A 77 -6.96 6.49 2.99
CA ILE A 77 -6.53 5.43 2.07
C ILE A 77 -6.79 5.87 0.62
N GLY A 78 -5.81 5.65 -0.27
CA GLY A 78 -5.84 6.24 -1.62
C GLY A 78 -6.98 5.78 -2.54
N PHE A 79 -7.65 4.66 -2.24
CA PHE A 79 -8.83 4.21 -2.95
C PHE A 79 -9.90 3.79 -1.95
N ALA A 80 -11.14 4.23 -2.16
CA ALA A 80 -12.24 3.93 -1.25
C ALA A 80 -12.85 2.54 -1.49
N SER A 81 -12.66 1.98 -2.70
CA SER A 81 -13.25 0.71 -3.11
C SER A 81 -12.34 -0.13 -4.00
N ALA A 82 -12.55 -1.45 -4.00
CA ALA A 82 -11.83 -2.37 -4.88
C ALA A 82 -12.14 -2.09 -6.38
N ALA A 83 -13.33 -1.57 -6.68
CA ALA A 83 -13.72 -1.21 -8.04
C ALA A 83 -12.86 -0.05 -8.59
N GLU A 84 -12.59 0.98 -7.77
CA GLU A 84 -11.71 2.08 -8.13
C GLU A 84 -10.28 1.62 -8.38
N LEU A 85 -9.73 0.79 -7.49
CA LEU A 85 -8.39 0.22 -7.64
C LEU A 85 -8.29 -0.62 -8.91
N ARG A 86 -9.27 -1.50 -9.18
CA ARG A 86 -9.31 -2.31 -10.40
C ARG A 86 -9.28 -1.43 -11.65
N GLY A 87 -10.12 -0.39 -11.70
CA GLY A 87 -10.14 0.53 -12.84
C GLY A 87 -8.82 1.27 -13.03
N ALA A 88 -8.13 1.62 -11.94
CA ALA A 88 -6.80 2.23 -12.00
C ALA A 88 -5.74 1.26 -12.56
N LEU A 89 -5.74 0.01 -12.10
CA LEU A 89 -4.85 -1.04 -12.60
C LEU A 89 -5.07 -1.33 -14.09
N GLU A 90 -6.32 -1.46 -14.54
CA GLU A 90 -6.66 -1.66 -15.95
C GLU A 90 -6.20 -0.49 -16.84
N ARG A 91 -6.25 0.75 -16.33
CA ARG A 91 -5.71 1.92 -17.06
C ARG A 91 -4.19 1.96 -17.07
N ALA A 92 -3.54 1.46 -16.02
CA ALA A 92 -2.08 1.42 -15.94
C ALA A 92 -1.46 0.33 -16.83
N GLY A 93 -2.19 -0.75 -17.11
CA GLY A 93 -1.78 -1.84 -18.01
C GLY A 93 -2.04 -1.59 -19.49
N ARG A 94 -2.71 -0.48 -19.84
CA ARG A 94 -2.91 0.00 -21.22
C ARG A 94 -1.82 1.00 -21.60
#